data_AF-A0A2I0JEP8-F1
#
_entry.id   AF-A0A2I0JEP8-F1
#
_cell.length_a   1.000
_cell.length_b   1.000
_cell.length_c   1.000
_cell.angle_alpha   90.00
_cell.angle_beta   90.00
_cell.angle_gamma   90.00
#
_symmetry.space_group_name_H-M   'P 1'
#
loop_
_entity.id
_entity.type
_entity.pdbx_description
1 polymer ?
#
loop_
_entity_poly.entity_id
_entity_poly.type
_entity_poly.pdbx_seq_one_letter_code
_entity_poly.pdbx_strand_id
1 'polypeptide(L)'
;MDSSPLSVLSSARDNAIQTPYPHSSSSPQGDNLDKVPAQFLWPAEDTVRALDELDEPLIDLGGFFRGDHESTLRAAKAIREACLSHGFFQVVNHGIDWGLIQAAHDHIRSFFRSPIETKLRASQKRNGYGGYSSAHSERFSSRLPWKETLSFGYPANSPEETVEFFKSKLGMEFEQTG
;
A
#
# COMPACT_ATOMS: atom_id res chain seq x y z
N MET A 1 -30.16 -24.65 16.03
CA MET A 1 -29.76 -23.32 16.53
C MET A 1 -28.91 -22.71 15.45
N ASP A 2 -29.54 -21.85 14.67
CA ASP A 2 -29.12 -21.38 13.35
C ASP A 2 -28.24 -20.14 13.54
N SER A 3 -26.94 -20.27 13.28
CA SER A 3 -25.98 -19.17 13.35
C SER A 3 -26.08 -18.35 12.08
N SER A 4 -26.78 -17.22 12.15
CA SER A 4 -26.96 -16.28 11.04
C SER A 4 -25.60 -15.84 10.45
N PRO A 5 -25.40 -15.84 9.12
CA PRO A 5 -24.12 -15.50 8.49
C PRO A 5 -23.61 -14.08 8.82
N LEU A 6 -24.49 -13.21 9.33
CA LEU A 6 -24.15 -11.86 9.80
C LEU A 6 -23.34 -11.84 11.10
N SER A 7 -23.46 -12.85 11.98
CA SER A 7 -22.70 -12.89 13.24
C SER A 7 -21.25 -13.31 13.04
N VAL A 8 -21.00 -14.17 12.05
CA VAL A 8 -19.64 -14.61 11.65
C VAL A 8 -18.88 -13.45 10.98
N LEU A 9 -19.58 -12.63 10.18
CA LEU A 9 -19.01 -11.43 9.55
C LEU A 9 -18.67 -10.32 10.56
N SER A 10 -19.47 -10.15 11.62
CA SER A 10 -19.14 -9.24 12.73
C SER A 10 -17.90 -9.73 13.47
N SER A 11 -17.86 -11.01 13.85
CA SER A 11 -16.76 -11.58 14.62
C SER A 11 -15.41 -11.54 13.88
N ALA A 12 -15.38 -11.78 12.57
CA ALA A 12 -14.15 -11.68 11.78
C ALA A 12 -13.65 -10.24 11.65
N ARG A 13 -14.58 -9.28 11.50
CA ARG A 13 -14.28 -7.85 11.46
C ARG A 13 -13.76 -7.34 12.81
N ASP A 14 -14.40 -7.77 13.89
CA ASP A 14 -14.03 -7.35 15.25
C ASP A 14 -12.66 -7.94 15.66
N ASN A 15 -12.37 -9.21 15.31
CA ASN A 15 -11.05 -9.81 15.57
C ASN A 15 -9.93 -9.18 14.74
N ALA A 16 -10.15 -8.90 13.45
CA ALA A 16 -9.13 -8.29 12.59
C ALA A 16 -8.80 -6.83 12.97
N ILE A 17 -9.76 -6.13 13.59
CA ILE A 17 -9.57 -4.77 14.12
C ILE A 17 -8.86 -4.79 15.48
N GLN A 18 -9.03 -5.85 16.27
CA GLN A 18 -8.71 -5.85 17.69
C GLN A 18 -7.50 -6.71 18.08
N THR A 19 -7.03 -7.62 17.20
CA THR A 19 -5.72 -8.26 17.40
C THR A 19 -4.63 -7.28 16.99
N PRO A 20 -3.78 -6.82 17.92
CA PRO A 20 -2.64 -5.98 17.57
C PRO A 20 -1.79 -6.77 16.58
N TYR A 21 -1.63 -6.24 15.37
CA TYR A 21 -0.62 -6.75 14.46
C TYR A 21 0.70 -6.79 15.24
N PRO A 22 1.40 -7.92 15.28
CA PRO A 22 2.76 -7.89 15.78
C PRO A 22 3.50 -6.82 14.96
N HIS A 23 4.16 -5.88 15.63
CA HIS A 23 4.88 -4.75 15.02
C HIS A 23 6.01 -5.19 14.04
N SER A 24 6.15 -6.49 13.79
CA SER A 24 7.02 -7.05 12.76
C SER A 24 6.38 -6.85 11.38
N SER A 25 6.97 -5.96 10.59
CA SER A 25 6.68 -5.74 9.17
C SER A 25 7.00 -6.93 8.24
N SER A 26 7.34 -8.09 8.80
CA SER A 26 7.68 -9.30 8.07
C SER A 26 6.53 -10.31 8.10
N SER A 27 6.22 -10.89 6.95
CA SER A 27 5.34 -12.07 6.88
C SER A 27 5.85 -13.17 7.84
N PRO A 28 4.97 -13.88 8.55
CA PRO A 28 5.36 -15.01 9.38
C PRO A 28 6.11 -16.05 8.54
N GLN A 29 7.35 -16.38 8.92
CA GLN A 29 8.15 -17.42 8.28
C GLN A 29 8.08 -18.71 9.11
N GLY A 30 7.92 -19.85 8.42
CA GLY A 30 8.19 -21.23 8.85
C GLY A 30 7.69 -21.66 10.23
N ASP A 31 8.34 -21.19 11.29
CA ASP A 31 8.24 -21.72 12.65
C ASP A 31 7.15 -21.06 13.51
N ASN A 32 6.36 -20.15 12.95
CA ASN A 32 5.32 -19.41 13.69
C ASN A 32 3.93 -19.41 13.03
N LEU A 33 3.70 -20.30 12.04
CA LEU A 33 2.40 -20.39 11.36
C LEU A 33 1.25 -20.78 12.31
N ASP A 34 1.51 -21.54 13.36
CA ASP A 34 0.49 -21.94 14.34
C ASP A 34 -0.10 -20.75 15.11
N LYS A 35 0.58 -19.59 15.10
CA LYS A 35 0.10 -18.34 15.70
C LYS A 35 -0.58 -17.40 14.71
N VAL A 36 -0.59 -17.75 13.43
CA VAL A 36 -1.22 -16.96 12.37
C VAL A 36 -2.70 -17.33 12.31
N PRO A 37 -3.62 -16.36 12.43
CA PRO A 37 -5.04 -16.65 12.30
C PRO A 37 -5.36 -17.27 10.94
N ALA A 38 -6.24 -18.28 10.92
CA ALA A 38 -6.55 -19.04 9.71
C ALA A 38 -7.02 -18.19 8.52
N GLN A 39 -7.58 -17.00 8.78
CA GLN A 39 -8.00 -16.07 7.72
C GLN A 39 -6.84 -15.54 6.88
N PHE A 40 -5.60 -15.54 7.40
CA PHE A 40 -4.39 -15.11 6.71
C PHE A 40 -3.62 -16.26 6.04
N LEU A 41 -4.07 -17.50 6.22
CA LEU A 41 -3.47 -18.65 5.55
C LEU A 41 -3.99 -18.72 4.12
N TRP A 42 -3.05 -18.68 3.16
CA TRP A 42 -3.35 -18.83 1.75
C TRP A 42 -3.16 -20.30 1.35
N PRO A 43 -4.15 -20.93 0.70
CA PRO A 43 -4.02 -22.29 0.21
C PRO A 43 -2.83 -22.46 -0.73
N ALA A 44 -2.22 -23.65 -0.75
CA ALA A 44 -1.02 -23.90 -1.55
C ALA A 44 -1.27 -23.67 -3.06
N GLU A 45 -2.48 -23.95 -3.52
CA GLU A 45 -2.93 -23.69 -4.89
C GLU A 45 -2.99 -22.20 -5.26
N ASP A 46 -3.13 -21.31 -4.27
CA ASP A 46 -3.13 -19.86 -4.43
C ASP A 46 -1.72 -19.27 -4.26
N THR A 47 -0.75 -20.07 -3.80
CA THR A 47 0.65 -19.65 -3.67
C THR A 47 1.44 -19.97 -4.92
N VAL A 48 2.12 -18.97 -5.47
CA VAL A 48 3.01 -19.15 -6.62
C VAL A 48 4.45 -19.06 -6.12
N ARG A 49 5.28 -20.02 -6.51
CA ARG A 49 6.73 -19.91 -6.33
C ARG A 49 7.32 -19.17 -7.52
N ALA A 50 8.05 -18.09 -7.26
CA ALA A 50 8.90 -17.48 -8.28
C ALA A 50 9.92 -18.53 -8.74
N LEU A 51 9.94 -18.80 -10.04
CA LEU A 51 10.84 -19.79 -10.65
C LEU A 51 12.15 -19.13 -11.05
N ASP A 52 12.08 -17.89 -11.54
CA ASP A 52 13.21 -17.10 -12.01
C ASP A 52 13.07 -15.66 -11.52
N GLU A 53 14.21 -14.97 -11.41
CA GLU A 53 14.26 -13.53 -11.17
C GLU A 53 13.99 -12.79 -12.48
N LEU A 54 13.19 -11.74 -12.42
CA LEU A 54 12.98 -10.87 -13.57
C LEU A 54 14.24 -10.02 -13.75
N ASP A 55 14.82 -10.00 -14.94
CA ASP A 55 15.87 -9.02 -15.28
C ASP A 55 15.19 -7.72 -15.74
N GLU A 56 14.68 -6.92 -14.79
CA GLU A 56 14.02 -5.67 -15.15
C GLU A 56 15.00 -4.56 -15.53
N PRO A 57 14.70 -3.76 -16.57
CA PRO A 57 15.59 -2.70 -16.98
C PRO A 57 15.56 -1.52 -16.00
N LEU A 58 16.74 -0.97 -15.75
CA LEU A 58 16.94 0.30 -15.04
C LEU A 58 16.96 1.46 -16.05
N ILE A 59 15.92 2.28 -16.05
CA ILE A 59 15.76 3.39 -16.99
C ILE A 59 16.34 4.68 -16.42
N ASP A 60 17.38 5.22 -17.06
CA ASP A 60 17.96 6.52 -16.70
C ASP A 60 17.27 7.67 -17.46
N LEU A 61 16.57 8.55 -16.72
CA LEU A 61 15.91 9.74 -17.28
C LEU A 61 16.79 11.00 -17.22
N GLY A 62 18.00 10.93 -16.69
CA GLY A 62 18.88 12.10 -16.54
C GLY A 62 19.22 12.74 -17.88
N GLY A 63 19.42 11.95 -18.94
CA GLY A 63 19.61 12.47 -20.29
C GLY A 63 18.38 13.20 -20.83
N PHE A 64 17.18 12.68 -20.57
CA PHE A 64 15.92 13.32 -20.93
C PHE A 64 15.78 14.71 -20.29
N PHE A 65 16.03 14.83 -18.97
CA PHE A 65 15.97 16.12 -18.28
C PHE A 65 17.05 17.12 -18.72
N ARG A 66 18.14 16.66 -19.33
CA ARG A 66 19.18 17.52 -19.95
C ARG A 66 18.89 17.88 -21.40
N GLY A 67 17.81 17.38 -21.99
CA GLY A 67 17.50 17.59 -23.41
C GLY A 67 18.37 16.78 -24.38
N ASP A 68 19.02 15.70 -23.92
CA ASP A 68 19.79 14.80 -24.78
C ASP A 68 18.85 13.88 -25.56
N HIS A 69 18.80 14.10 -26.88
CA HIS A 69 17.94 13.36 -27.80
C HIS A 69 18.25 11.85 -27.82
N GLU A 70 19.51 11.46 -27.87
CA GLU A 70 19.91 10.05 -27.98
C GLU A 70 19.60 9.29 -26.69
N SER A 71 19.86 9.91 -25.54
CA SER A 71 19.48 9.32 -24.25
C SER A 71 17.97 9.22 -24.08
N THR A 72 17.22 10.23 -24.55
CA THR A 72 15.75 10.18 -24.55
C THR A 72 15.21 9.03 -25.40
N LEU A 73 15.74 8.84 -26.61
CA LEU A 73 15.34 7.73 -27.49
C LEU A 73 15.65 6.37 -26.88
N ARG A 74 16.84 6.22 -26.25
CA ARG A 74 17.21 4.99 -25.54
C ARG A 74 16.26 4.68 -24.39
N ALA A 75 15.96 5.66 -23.54
CA ALA A 75 15.02 5.49 -22.42
C ALA A 75 13.61 5.13 -22.91
N ALA A 76 13.09 5.84 -23.93
CA ALA A 76 11.77 5.57 -24.49
C ALA A 76 11.67 4.17 -25.12
N LYS A 77 12.72 3.72 -25.83
CA LYS A 77 12.78 2.38 -26.40
C LYS A 77 12.76 1.30 -25.31
N ALA A 78 13.59 1.45 -24.28
CA ALA A 78 13.65 0.50 -23.17
C ALA A 78 12.34 0.45 -22.37
N ILE A 79 11.69 1.59 -22.11
CA ILE A 79 10.34 1.64 -21.52
C ILE A 79 9.34 0.88 -22.38
N ARG A 80 9.33 1.12 -23.70
CA ARG A 80 8.42 0.44 -24.63
C ARG A 80 8.64 -1.08 -24.61
N GLU A 81 9.89 -1.51 -24.64
CA GLU A 81 10.25 -2.93 -24.60
C GLU A 81 9.77 -3.58 -23.29
N ALA A 82 10.06 -2.97 -22.14
CA ALA A 82 9.59 -3.43 -20.84
C ALA A 82 8.06 -3.53 -20.75
N CYS A 83 7.35 -2.51 -21.25
CA CYS A 83 5.88 -2.49 -21.28
C CYS A 83 5.28 -3.59 -22.18
N LEU A 84 5.96 -3.96 -23.27
CA LEU A 84 5.49 -5.00 -24.19
C LEU A 84 5.87 -6.42 -23.76
N SER A 85 6.90 -6.58 -22.93
CA SER A 85 7.39 -7.88 -22.47
C SER A 85 6.72 -8.31 -21.16
N HIS A 86 6.94 -7.56 -20.07
CA HIS A 86 6.54 -7.95 -18.71
C HIS A 86 5.83 -6.84 -17.92
N GLY A 87 5.79 -5.61 -18.43
CA GLY A 87 5.05 -4.50 -17.83
C GLY A 87 5.72 -3.85 -16.61
N PHE A 88 7.02 -4.07 -16.39
CA PHE A 88 7.73 -3.59 -15.20
C PHE A 88 9.11 -3.03 -15.53
N PHE A 89 9.54 -1.96 -14.88
CA PHE A 89 10.90 -1.39 -15.01
C PHE A 89 11.17 -0.46 -13.82
N GLN A 90 12.45 -0.23 -13.53
CA GLN A 90 12.87 0.74 -12.53
C GLN A 90 13.30 2.04 -13.20
N VAL A 91 13.24 3.16 -12.48
CA VAL A 91 13.63 4.47 -13.00
C VAL A 91 14.62 5.15 -12.06
N VAL A 92 15.69 5.71 -12.62
CA VAL A 92 16.68 6.53 -11.91
C VAL A 92 16.83 7.89 -12.57
N ASN A 93 17.39 8.86 -11.84
CA ASN A 93 17.53 10.25 -12.29
C ASN A 93 16.18 10.84 -12.78
N HIS A 94 15.09 10.48 -12.11
CA HIS A 94 13.71 10.87 -12.44
C HIS A 94 13.38 12.34 -12.10
N GLY A 95 14.33 13.12 -11.58
CA GLY A 95 14.16 14.54 -11.29
C GLY A 95 13.30 14.86 -10.06
N ILE A 96 12.91 13.85 -9.28
CA ILE A 96 12.18 14.05 -8.01
C ILE A 96 13.22 14.32 -6.93
N ASP A 97 13.01 15.40 -6.18
CA ASP A 97 13.88 15.79 -5.07
C ASP A 97 13.96 14.69 -4.00
N TRP A 98 15.18 14.43 -3.51
CA TRP A 98 15.41 13.40 -2.50
C TRP A 98 14.80 13.77 -1.14
N GLY A 99 14.79 15.07 -0.80
CA GLY A 99 14.14 15.57 0.40
C GLY A 99 12.63 15.31 0.39
N LEU A 100 11.97 15.46 -0.77
CA LEU A 100 10.57 15.12 -0.94
C LEU A 100 10.29 13.61 -0.73
N ILE A 101 11.11 12.74 -1.32
CA ILE A 101 10.99 11.27 -1.13
C ILE A 101 11.15 10.91 0.35
N GLN A 102 12.15 11.49 1.02
CA GLN A 102 12.39 11.26 2.43
C GLN A 102 11.22 11.75 3.29
N ALA A 103 10.70 12.95 3.03
CA ALA A 103 9.54 13.49 3.72
C ALA A 103 8.32 12.56 3.57
N ALA A 104 8.02 12.10 2.35
CA ALA A 104 6.94 11.16 2.10
C ALA A 104 7.08 9.86 2.91
N HIS A 105 8.29 9.29 2.96
CA HIS A 105 8.60 8.12 3.77
C HIS A 105 8.44 8.37 5.28
N ASP A 106 8.87 9.53 5.78
CA ASP A 106 8.79 9.87 7.19
C ASP A 106 7.34 10.08 7.63
N HIS A 107 6.54 10.78 6.83
CA HIS A 107 5.11 11.00 7.09
C HIS A 107 4.31 9.69 7.08
N ILE A 108 4.48 8.84 6.06
CA ILE A 108 3.74 7.55 5.99
C ILE A 108 4.15 6.60 7.12
N ARG A 109 5.44 6.58 7.47
CA ARG A 109 5.96 5.79 8.59
C ARG A 109 5.42 6.28 9.94
N SER A 110 5.34 7.60 10.13
CA SER A 110 4.75 8.20 11.33
C SER A 110 3.29 7.78 11.49
N PHE A 111 2.51 7.83 10.40
CA PHE A 111 1.12 7.37 10.38
C PHE A 111 0.99 5.89 10.80
N PHE A 112 1.70 4.96 10.15
CA PHE A 112 1.55 3.53 10.45
C PHE A 112 2.12 3.11 11.82
N ARG A 113 3.02 3.91 12.40
CA ARG A 113 3.50 3.74 13.80
C ARG A 113 2.56 4.32 14.84
N SER A 114 1.57 5.13 14.44
CA SER A 114 0.61 5.70 15.37
C SER A 114 -0.29 4.62 15.98
N PRO A 115 -0.90 4.88 17.15
CA PRO A 115 -1.86 3.96 17.76
C PRO A 115 -2.98 3.58 16.80
N ILE A 116 -3.54 2.38 16.98
CA ILE A 116 -4.60 1.86 16.10
C ILE A 116 -5.82 2.78 16.10
N GLU A 117 -6.13 3.42 17.22
CA GLU A 117 -7.21 4.39 17.36
C GLU A 117 -7.03 5.59 16.41
N THR A 118 -5.79 6.08 16.27
CA THR A 118 -5.45 7.16 15.33
C THR A 118 -5.65 6.69 13.90
N LYS A 119 -5.13 5.52 13.54
CA LYS A 119 -5.29 4.95 12.18
C LYS A 119 -6.75 4.71 11.84
N LEU A 120 -7.54 4.22 12.80
CA LEU A 120 -8.96 3.94 12.63
C LEU A 120 -9.80 5.19 12.36
N ARG A 121 -9.37 6.39 12.81
CA ARG A 121 -10.06 7.65 12.46
C ARG A 121 -10.04 7.94 10.96
N ALA A 122 -9.00 7.49 10.26
CA ALA A 122 -8.88 7.57 8.80
C ALA A 122 -9.60 6.41 8.07
N SER A 123 -10.28 5.50 8.76
CA SER A 123 -10.98 4.38 8.09
C SER A 123 -12.08 4.86 7.15
N GLN A 124 -12.32 4.06 6.12
CA GLN A 124 -13.35 4.31 5.12
C GLN A 124 -14.75 4.33 5.76
N LYS A 125 -15.55 5.36 5.48
CA LYS A 125 -17.01 5.33 5.74
C LYS A 125 -17.67 4.45 4.68
N ARG A 126 -18.78 3.75 5.02
CA ARG A 126 -19.62 3.06 4.02
C ARG A 126 -19.91 4.05 2.87
N ASN A 127 -19.38 3.75 1.67
CA ASN A 127 -19.51 4.50 0.40
C ASN A 127 -18.44 5.56 0.06
N GLY A 128 -17.35 5.72 0.81
CA GLY A 128 -16.22 6.57 0.41
C GLY A 128 -15.16 5.81 -0.40
N TYR A 129 -14.51 6.46 -1.37
CA TYR A 129 -13.30 5.95 -2.02
C TYR A 129 -12.10 6.34 -1.14
N GLY A 130 -11.51 5.39 -0.41
CA GLY A 130 -10.28 5.61 0.35
C GLY A 130 -10.44 5.62 1.87
N GLY A 131 -9.30 5.49 2.55
CA GLY A 131 -9.13 5.44 3.98
C GLY A 131 -8.10 4.40 4.42
N TYR A 132 -7.94 4.29 5.72
CA TYR A 132 -7.20 3.20 6.37
C TYR A 132 -7.97 1.87 6.23
N SER A 133 -7.24 0.80 5.93
CA SER A 133 -7.73 -0.57 5.85
C SER A 133 -6.71 -1.53 6.47
N SER A 134 -7.23 -2.47 7.25
CA SER A 134 -6.47 -3.53 7.87
C SER A 134 -6.79 -4.84 7.17
N ALA A 135 -5.80 -5.38 6.44
CA ALA A 135 -5.90 -6.61 5.66
C ALA A 135 -7.09 -6.65 4.68
N HIS A 136 -7.66 -5.51 4.29
CA HIS A 136 -8.92 -5.46 3.54
C HIS A 136 -10.04 -6.34 4.12
N SER A 137 -10.07 -6.47 5.45
CA SER A 137 -11.05 -7.28 6.19
C SER A 137 -12.49 -6.78 6.04
N GLU A 138 -12.67 -5.54 5.59
CA GLU A 138 -13.96 -4.99 5.18
C GLU A 138 -14.51 -5.64 3.90
N ARG A 139 -13.66 -6.24 3.07
CA ARG A 139 -14.02 -6.84 1.77
C ARG A 139 -13.89 -8.35 1.75
N PHE A 140 -12.96 -8.91 2.51
CA PHE A 140 -12.63 -10.34 2.49
C PHE A 140 -12.80 -10.95 3.88
N SER A 141 -13.21 -12.22 3.94
CA SER A 141 -13.34 -13.00 5.18
C SER A 141 -12.29 -14.11 5.33
N SER A 142 -11.53 -14.40 4.27
CA SER A 142 -10.45 -15.38 4.21
C SER A 142 -9.44 -14.95 3.12
N ARG A 143 -8.24 -15.55 3.11
CA ARG A 143 -7.12 -15.13 2.24
C ARG A 143 -6.80 -13.64 2.43
N LEU A 144 -6.81 -13.22 3.69
CA LEU A 144 -6.49 -11.85 4.05
C LEU A 144 -5.02 -11.57 3.71
N PRO A 145 -4.70 -10.48 3.01
CA PRO A 145 -3.33 -10.07 2.82
C PRO A 145 -2.71 -9.61 4.13
N TRP A 146 -1.44 -9.96 4.35
CA TRP A 146 -0.67 -9.53 5.51
C TRP A 146 -0.18 -8.08 5.33
N LYS A 147 -1.10 -7.12 5.32
CA LYS A 147 -0.79 -5.70 5.13
C LYS A 147 -1.81 -4.77 5.77
N GLU A 148 -1.37 -3.56 6.04
CA GLU A 148 -2.23 -2.40 6.23
C GLU A 148 -2.16 -1.51 4.98
N THR A 149 -3.16 -0.66 4.75
CA THR A 149 -3.20 0.25 3.61
C THR A 149 -3.85 1.57 4.00
N LEU A 150 -3.32 2.68 3.51
CA LEU A 150 -3.95 4.00 3.58
C LEU A 150 -4.11 4.49 2.14
N SER A 151 -5.35 4.74 1.71
CA SER A 151 -5.66 5.25 0.38
C SER A 151 -6.35 6.61 0.48
N PHE A 152 -5.97 7.55 -0.36
CA PHE A 152 -6.62 8.86 -0.46
C PHE A 152 -6.56 9.35 -1.91
N GLY A 153 -7.51 10.20 -2.29
CA GLY A 153 -7.52 10.81 -3.62
C GLY A 153 -6.65 12.06 -3.66
N TYR A 154 -6.13 12.37 -4.84
CA TYR A 154 -5.50 13.66 -5.15
C TYR A 154 -6.23 14.29 -6.36
N PRO A 155 -7.30 15.07 -6.12
CA PRO A 155 -8.06 15.67 -7.20
C PRO A 155 -7.28 16.84 -7.82
N ALA A 156 -7.02 16.78 -9.13
CA ALA A 156 -6.19 17.76 -9.83
C ALA A 156 -6.72 19.21 -9.76
N ASN A 157 -8.03 19.38 -9.60
CA ASN A 157 -8.67 20.69 -9.53
C ASN A 157 -8.86 21.23 -8.10
N SER A 158 -8.59 20.41 -7.08
CA SER A 158 -8.85 20.75 -5.68
C SER A 158 -7.90 20.02 -4.71
N PRO A 159 -6.56 20.12 -4.91
CA PRO A 159 -5.58 19.38 -4.11
C PRO A 159 -5.71 19.62 -2.59
N GLU A 160 -6.25 20.77 -2.17
CA GLU A 160 -6.57 21.10 -0.79
C GLU A 160 -7.54 20.12 -0.12
N GLU A 161 -8.36 19.40 -0.89
CA GLU A 161 -9.22 18.32 -0.37
C GLU A 161 -8.39 17.19 0.25
N THR A 162 -7.19 16.92 -0.27
CA THR A 162 -6.26 15.93 0.29
C THR A 162 -5.80 16.36 1.67
N VAL A 163 -5.34 17.62 1.79
CA VAL A 163 -4.90 18.22 3.05
C VAL A 163 -6.05 18.21 4.06
N GLU A 164 -7.26 18.56 3.63
CA GLU A 164 -8.44 18.57 4.49
C GLU A 164 -8.87 17.16 4.93
N PHE A 165 -8.66 16.13 4.10
CA PHE A 165 -8.80 14.74 4.53
C PHE A 165 -7.88 14.43 5.72
N PHE A 166 -6.58 14.75 5.62
CA PHE A 166 -5.63 14.48 6.70
C PHE A 166 -5.95 15.28 7.97
N LYS A 167 -6.23 16.58 7.84
CA LYS A 167 -6.59 17.46 8.97
C LYS A 167 -7.86 17.00 9.68
N SER A 168 -8.93 16.76 8.92
CA SER A 168 -10.24 16.40 9.49
C SER A 168 -10.23 15.01 10.14
N LYS A 169 -9.45 14.07 9.57
CA LYS A 169 -9.39 12.69 10.07
C LYS A 169 -8.39 12.51 11.19
N LEU A 170 -7.19 13.06 11.06
CA LEU A 170 -6.07 12.74 11.94
C LEU A 170 -5.70 13.90 12.85
N GLY A 171 -5.82 15.14 12.39
CA GLY A 171 -5.57 16.35 13.17
C GLY A 171 -4.66 17.32 12.42
N MET A 172 -4.50 18.52 12.97
CA MET A 172 -3.71 19.60 12.35
C MET A 172 -2.22 19.23 12.21
N GLU A 173 -1.71 18.34 13.05
CA GLU A 173 -0.35 17.81 12.98
C GLU A 173 -0.08 16.98 11.70
N PHE A 174 -1.13 16.52 11.01
CA PHE A 174 -1.03 15.81 9.74
C PHE A 174 -1.20 16.72 8.51
N GLU A 175 -1.25 18.04 8.68
CA GLU A 175 -1.39 18.99 7.56
C GLU A 175 -0.30 18.81 6.49
N GLN A 176 0.96 18.64 6.90
CA GLN A 176 2.08 18.40 5.97
C GLN A 176 2.09 17.00 5.33
N THR A 177 1.19 16.10 5.78
CA THR A 177 1.07 14.73 5.23
C THR A 177 0.19 14.70 3.98
N GLY A 178 -0.77 15.61 3.86
CA GLY A 178 -1.67 15.73 2.71
C GLY A 178 -1.15 16.67 1.65
#